data_AF-A0A497LX42-F1
#
_entry.id   AF-A0A497LX42-F1
#
_cell.length_a   1.000
_cell.length_b   1.000
_cell.length_c   1.000
_cell.angle_alpha   90.00
_cell.angle_beta   90.00
_cell.angle_gamma   90.00
#
_symmetry.space_group_name_H-M   'P 1'
#
loop_
_entity.id
_entity.type
_entity.pdbx_description
1 polymer ?
#
loop_
_entity_poly.entity_id
_entity_poly.type
_entity_poly.pdbx_seq_one_letter_code
_entity_poly.pdbx_strand_id
1 'polypeptide(L)'
;GNWREGKTYKVAMEFNNPLIAIKTVPHSGKLPKKFSFMSISPENIVITSLKKNGKYLILRFYEASGKNTNAKILFHKPPKEVWITDLLEEKIKRIQHKGEKISINVKKFEIVTLALKF
;
A
#
# COMPACT_ATOMS: atom_id res chain seq x y z
N GLY A 1 -20.27 -2.64 -20.74
CA GLY A 1 -19.27 -2.23 -19.72
C GLY A 1 -18.03 -3.08 -19.87
N ASN A 2 -16.85 -2.49 -19.67
CA ASN A 2 -15.58 -3.23 -19.69
C ASN A 2 -15.09 -3.52 -18.25
N TRP A 3 -14.06 -4.36 -18.13
CA TRP A 3 -13.49 -4.75 -16.83
C TRP A 3 -12.87 -3.58 -16.05
N ARG A 4 -12.47 -2.49 -16.74
CA ARG A 4 -11.90 -1.29 -16.11
C ARG A 4 -12.98 -0.50 -15.38
N GLU A 5 -14.12 -0.28 -16.03
CA GLU A 5 -15.31 0.38 -15.46
C GLU A 5 -15.89 -0.45 -14.32
N GLY A 6 -16.00 -1.76 -14.52
CA GLY A 6 -16.51 -2.69 -13.51
C GLY A 6 -15.56 -2.95 -12.35
N LYS A 7 -14.30 -2.49 -12.42
CA LYS A 7 -13.25 -2.68 -11.41
C LYS A 7 -13.15 -4.13 -10.93
N THR A 8 -13.34 -5.09 -11.85
CA THR A 8 -13.52 -6.50 -11.51
C THR A 8 -12.32 -7.07 -10.77
N TYR A 9 -11.11 -6.60 -11.07
CA TYR A 9 -9.88 -6.91 -10.35
C TYR A 9 -9.98 -6.61 -8.84
N LYS A 10 -10.57 -5.46 -8.48
CA LYS A 10 -10.70 -5.01 -7.11
C LYS A 10 -11.76 -5.82 -6.37
N VAL A 11 -12.93 -5.98 -6.98
CA VAL A 11 -14.02 -6.78 -6.40
C VAL A 11 -13.58 -8.23 -6.16
N ALA A 12 -12.87 -8.82 -7.12
CA ALA A 12 -12.32 -10.17 -6.96
C ALA A 12 -11.31 -10.26 -5.81
N MET A 13 -10.46 -9.25 -5.63
CA MET A 13 -9.54 -9.21 -4.49
C MET A 13 -10.27 -9.04 -3.15
N GLU A 14 -11.24 -8.13 -3.07
CA GLU A 14 -12.05 -7.94 -1.86
C GLU A 14 -12.80 -9.23 -1.48
N PHE A 15 -13.34 -9.95 -2.47
CA PHE A 15 -13.98 -11.24 -2.26
C PHE A 15 -13.02 -12.30 -1.71
N ASN A 16 -11.79 -12.35 -2.21
CA ASN A 16 -10.77 -13.30 -1.76
C ASN A 16 -10.05 -12.91 -0.46
N ASN A 17 -10.29 -11.71 0.09
CA ASN A 17 -9.67 -11.21 1.31
C ASN A 17 -10.75 -10.88 2.36
N PRO A 18 -11.26 -11.88 3.10
CA PRO A 18 -12.35 -11.68 4.03
C PRO A 18 -11.94 -10.79 5.21
N LEU A 19 -12.94 -10.13 5.81
CA LEU A 19 -12.74 -9.38 7.04
C LEU A 19 -12.37 -10.32 8.20
N ILE A 20 -11.37 -9.94 8.97
CA ILE A 20 -10.93 -10.68 10.15
C ILE A 20 -11.62 -10.08 11.38
N ALA A 21 -12.52 -10.85 12.00
CA ALA A 21 -13.20 -10.46 13.23
C ALA A 21 -12.52 -11.11 14.44
N ILE A 22 -12.10 -10.30 15.41
CA ILE A 22 -11.50 -10.75 16.67
C ILE A 22 -12.28 -10.11 17.81
N LYS A 23 -12.76 -10.91 18.76
CA LYS A 23 -13.41 -10.43 19.98
C LYS A 23 -12.36 -10.15 21.06
N THR A 24 -12.59 -9.12 21.86
CA THR A 24 -11.78 -8.80 23.05
C THR A 24 -12.70 -8.43 24.21
N VAL A 25 -12.16 -8.41 25.42
CA VAL A 25 -12.83 -7.91 26.62
C VAL A 25 -12.53 -6.42 26.82
N PRO A 26 -13.28 -5.68 27.64
CA PRO A 26 -12.93 -4.30 27.96
C PRO A 26 -11.54 -4.21 28.62
N HIS A 27 -10.68 -3.35 28.10
CA HIS A 27 -9.35 -3.10 28.64
C HIS A 27 -8.89 -1.68 28.28
N SER A 28 -7.91 -1.16 29.04
CA SER A 28 -7.17 0.02 28.62
C SER A 28 -6.25 -0.32 27.44
N GLY A 29 -5.88 0.67 26.63
CA GLY A 29 -5.05 0.44 25.45
C GLY A 29 -4.49 1.73 24.88
N LYS A 30 -3.39 1.61 24.13
CA LYS A 30 -2.72 2.75 23.48
C LYS A 30 -3.32 3.09 22.11
N LEU A 31 -4.08 2.18 21.50
CA LEU A 31 -4.69 2.37 20.19
C LEU A 31 -6.16 2.80 20.31
N PRO A 32 -6.63 3.69 19.42
CA PRO A 32 -8.03 4.10 19.39
C PRO A 32 -8.93 2.97 18.84
N LYS A 33 -10.24 3.09 19.08
CA LYS A 33 -11.25 2.11 18.62
C LYS A 33 -11.32 1.97 17.09
N LYS A 34 -10.94 3.01 16.35
CA LYS A 34 -10.87 3.01 14.87
C LYS A 34 -9.51 3.58 14.48
N PHE A 35 -8.77 2.84 13.67
CA PHE A 35 -7.44 3.23 13.24
C PHE A 35 -7.17 2.74 11.81
N SER A 36 -6.49 3.56 11.01
CA SER A 36 -5.99 3.16 9.70
C SER A 36 -4.47 3.20 9.73
N PHE A 37 -3.83 2.07 9.45
CA PHE A 37 -2.37 2.00 9.39
C PHE A 37 -1.80 2.66 8.13
N MET A 38 -2.54 2.58 7.03
CA MET A 38 -2.16 3.09 5.71
C MET A 38 -3.39 3.23 4.80
N SER A 39 -3.39 4.22 3.90
CA SER A 39 -4.29 4.29 2.75
C SER A 39 -3.52 4.53 1.45
N ILE A 40 -4.10 4.09 0.33
CA ILE A 40 -3.54 4.29 -1.01
C ILE A 40 -4.64 4.77 -1.96
N SER A 41 -4.25 5.59 -2.93
CA SER A 41 -5.15 6.15 -3.95
C SER A 41 -4.38 6.48 -5.22
N PRO A 42 -5.04 6.61 -6.38
CA PRO A 42 -6.44 6.28 -6.65
C PRO A 42 -6.70 4.76 -6.69
N GLU A 43 -7.97 4.39 -6.87
CA GLU A 43 -8.48 3.01 -6.74
C GLU A 43 -7.93 1.98 -7.74
N ASN A 44 -7.34 2.43 -8.85
CA ASN A 44 -6.64 1.55 -9.79
C ASN A 44 -5.22 1.18 -9.33
N ILE A 45 -4.77 1.71 -8.19
CA ILE A 45 -3.56 1.25 -7.51
C ILE A 45 -3.94 0.19 -6.49
N VAL A 46 -3.51 -1.04 -6.73
CA VAL A 46 -3.90 -2.18 -5.94
C VAL A 46 -2.72 -2.74 -5.18
N ILE A 47 -2.86 -2.83 -3.85
CA ILE A 47 -1.89 -3.46 -2.96
C ILE A 47 -1.98 -4.97 -3.11
N THR A 48 -0.83 -5.62 -3.29
CA THR A 48 -0.72 -7.08 -3.33
C THR A 48 0.00 -7.62 -2.11
N SER A 49 0.89 -6.84 -1.49
CA SER A 49 1.52 -7.25 -0.25
C SER A 49 1.90 -6.07 0.64
N LEU A 50 1.78 -6.31 1.95
CA LEU A 50 2.35 -5.48 3.00
C LEU A 50 2.96 -6.42 4.04
N LYS A 51 4.29 -6.46 4.12
CA LYS A 51 5.00 -7.38 5.01
C LYS A 51 6.23 -6.76 5.64
N LYS A 52 6.82 -7.42 6.64
CA LYS A 52 8.10 -7.01 7.23
C LYS A 52 9.25 -7.83 6.62
N ASN A 53 10.36 -7.17 6.27
CA ASN A 53 11.64 -7.82 5.97
C ASN A 53 12.74 -7.14 6.80
N GLY A 54 13.20 -7.83 7.84
CA GLY A 54 14.13 -7.30 8.82
C GLY A 54 13.62 -6.00 9.45
N LYS A 55 14.33 -4.90 9.20
CA LYS A 55 14.02 -3.55 9.72
C LYS A 55 13.15 -2.70 8.79
N TYR A 56 12.74 -3.24 7.64
CA TYR A 56 11.91 -2.55 6.65
C TYR A 56 10.50 -3.14 6.60
N LEU A 57 9.52 -2.27 6.36
CA LEU A 57 8.18 -2.63 5.90
C LEU A 57 8.19 -2.60 4.37
N ILE A 58 7.82 -3.71 3.74
CA ILE A 58 7.77 -3.87 2.28
C ILE A 58 6.32 -3.72 1.85
N LEU A 59 6.06 -2.74 0.98
CA LEU A 59 4.76 -2.49 0.37
C LEU A 59 4.88 -2.76 -1.13
N ARG A 60 4.07 -3.68 -1.66
CA ARG A 60 3.96 -3.93 -3.10
C ARG A 60 2.56 -3.61 -3.59
N PHE A 61 2.50 -2.91 -4.71
CA PHE A 61 1.27 -2.61 -5.42
C PHE A 61 1.51 -2.55 -6.92
N TYR A 62 0.43 -2.54 -7.68
CA TYR A 62 0.49 -2.39 -9.14
C TYR A 62 -0.63 -1.49 -9.66
N GLU A 63 -0.46 -1.02 -10.88
CA GLU A 63 -1.47 -0.27 -11.61
C GLU A 63 -2.37 -1.21 -12.42
N ALA A 64 -3.66 -1.27 -12.10
CA ALA A 64 -4.56 -2.27 -12.67
C ALA A 64 -5.26 -1.81 -13.96
N SER A 65 -5.28 -0.52 -14.27
CA SER A 65 -6.11 0.08 -15.33
C SER A 65 -5.35 0.51 -16.59
N GLY A 66 -4.10 0.10 -16.76
CA GLY A 66 -3.28 0.40 -17.94
C GLY A 66 -3.07 1.90 -18.17
N LYS A 67 -3.01 2.71 -17.11
CA LYS A 67 -2.89 4.17 -17.14
C LYS A 67 -1.71 4.62 -16.31
N ASN A 68 -0.98 5.61 -16.80
CA ASN A 68 0.01 6.30 -15.96
C ASN A 68 -0.74 6.99 -14.82
N THR A 69 -0.39 6.66 -13.58
CA THR A 69 -1.15 7.02 -12.39
C THR A 69 -0.23 7.59 -11.33
N ASN A 70 -0.60 8.74 -10.77
CA ASN A 70 0.11 9.26 -9.59
C ASN A 70 -0.47 8.62 -8.33
N ALA A 71 0.22 7.61 -7.80
CA ALA A 71 -0.16 6.92 -6.59
C ALA A 71 0.19 7.78 -5.36
N LYS A 72 -0.78 7.96 -4.46
CA LYS A 72 -0.62 8.67 -3.20
C LYS A 72 -0.85 7.70 -2.06
N ILE A 73 0.18 7.54 -1.23
CA ILE A 73 0.19 6.64 -0.09
C ILE A 73 0.30 7.49 1.17
N LEU A 74 -0.59 7.26 2.12
CA LEU A 74 -0.59 7.93 3.42
C LEU A 74 -0.40 6.88 4.50
N PHE A 75 0.60 7.06 5.35
CA PHE A 75 0.83 6.23 6.53
C PHE A 75 0.38 6.94 7.80
N HIS A 76 0.08 6.17 8.85
CA HIS A 76 -0.28 6.71 10.16
C HIS A 76 0.85 7.45 10.89
N LYS A 77 2.10 7.33 10.41
CA LYS A 77 3.28 8.02 10.94
C LYS A 77 4.30 8.23 9.82
N PRO A 78 5.15 9.25 9.90
CA PRO A 78 6.13 9.54 8.85
C PRO A 78 7.22 8.46 8.80
N PRO A 79 7.47 7.82 7.64
CA PRO A 79 8.66 6.99 7.49
C PRO A 79 9.92 7.87 7.53
N LYS A 80 11.03 7.30 8.02
CA LYS A 80 12.36 7.94 8.00
C LYS A 80 13.06 7.77 6.66
N GLU A 81 12.85 6.61 6.03
CA GLU A 81 13.43 6.27 4.74
C GLU A 81 12.41 5.54 3.88
N VAL A 82 12.42 5.83 2.59
CA VAL A 82 11.60 5.15 1.59
C VAL A 82 12.48 4.87 0.38
N TRP A 83 12.50 3.61 -0.06
CA TRP A 83 13.29 3.12 -1.18
C TRP A 83 12.38 2.41 -2.17
N ILE A 84 12.56 2.68 -3.46
CA ILE A 84 12.09 1.80 -4.53
C ILE A 84 13.04 0.61 -4.58
N THR A 85 12.48 -0.59 -4.65
CA THR A 85 13.21 -1.84 -4.78
C THR A 85 12.80 -2.60 -6.02
N ASP A 86 13.58 -3.62 -6.38
CA ASP A 86 13.13 -4.65 -7.31
C ASP A 86 12.16 -5.63 -6.62
N LEU A 87 11.85 -6.74 -7.29
CA LEU A 87 10.99 -7.80 -6.77
C LEU A 87 11.67 -8.66 -5.69
N LEU A 88 13.01 -8.67 -5.64
CA LEU A 88 13.84 -9.33 -4.62
C LEU A 88 14.07 -8.46 -3.38
N GLU A 89 13.50 -7.24 -3.36
CA GLU A 89 13.58 -6.28 -2.26
C GLU A 89 14.97 -5.63 -2.14
N GLU A 90 15.78 -5.69 -3.20
CA GLU A 90 17.04 -4.99 -3.33
C GLU A 90 16.82 -3.51 -3.64
N LYS A 91 17.52 -2.63 -2.93
CA LYS A 91 17.29 -1.18 -3.01
C LYS A 91 17.89 -0.61 -4.28
N ILE A 92 17.04 0.02 -5.10
CA ILE A 92 17.46 0.67 -6.35
C ILE A 92 17.62 2.17 -6.12
N LYS A 93 16.59 2.82 -5.58
CA LYS A 93 16.54 4.29 -5.52
C LYS A 93 15.82 4.77 -4.27
N ARG A 94 16.45 5.72 -3.55
CA ARG A 94 15.78 6.43 -2.46
C ARG A 94 14.82 7.47 -3.03
N ILE A 95 13.63 7.57 -2.45
CA ILE A 95 12.65 8.60 -2.81
C ILE A 95 12.46 9.59 -1.66
N GLN A 96 12.22 10.84 -2.02
CA GLN A 96 11.81 11.86 -1.07
C GLN A 96 10.30 11.79 -0.84
N HIS A 97 9.88 12.15 0.36
CA HIS A 97 8.49 12.14 0.78
C HIS A 97 8.25 13.29 1.77
N LYS A 98 6.99 13.66 1.96
CA LYS A 98 6.61 14.78 2.83
C LYS A 98 5.82 14.27 4.02
N GLY A 99 6.49 14.18 5.18
CA GLY A 99 5.89 13.67 6.41
C GLY A 99 5.36 12.25 6.20
N GLU A 100 4.05 12.07 6.30
CA GLU A 100 3.35 10.79 6.18
C GLU A 100 2.98 10.40 4.74
N LYS A 101 3.16 11.33 3.79
CA LYS A 101 2.67 11.20 2.42
C LYS A 101 3.81 10.86 1.46
N ILE A 102 3.61 9.80 0.69
CA ILE A 102 4.46 9.41 -0.43
C ILE A 102 3.64 9.58 -1.72
N SER A 103 4.25 10.15 -2.75
CA SER A 103 3.67 10.29 -4.07
C SER A 103 4.63 9.73 -5.11
N ILE A 104 4.15 8.83 -5.96
CA ILE A 104 4.96 8.14 -6.96
C ILE A 104 4.18 7.99 -8.26
N ASN A 105 4.83 8.29 -9.38
CA ASN A 105 4.27 8.03 -10.69
C ASN A 105 4.45 6.54 -11.02
N VAL A 106 3.34 5.86 -11.28
CA VAL A 106 3.26 4.45 -11.63
C VAL A 106 2.84 4.36 -13.09
N LYS A 107 3.63 3.68 -13.92
CA LYS A 107 3.34 3.49 -15.33
C LYS A 107 2.21 2.47 -15.53
N LYS A 108 1.67 2.43 -16.75
CA LYS A 108 0.66 1.45 -17.16
C LYS A 108 1.10 0.03 -16.76
N PHE A 109 0.30 -0.66 -15.95
CA PHE A 109 0.59 -2.03 -15.49
C PHE A 109 1.90 -2.24 -14.73
N GLU A 110 2.54 -1.17 -14.25
CA GLU A 110 3.78 -1.28 -13.51
C GLU A 110 3.54 -1.86 -12.11
N ILE A 111 4.45 -2.73 -11.67
CA ILE A 111 4.54 -3.20 -10.30
C ILE A 111 5.59 -2.35 -9.59
N VAL A 112 5.22 -1.79 -8.44
CA VAL A 112 6.10 -1.00 -7.61
C VAL A 112 6.26 -1.69 -6.26
N THR A 113 7.51 -1.84 -5.82
CA THR A 113 7.84 -2.30 -4.47
C THR A 113 8.57 -1.19 -3.73
N LEU A 114 8.08 -0.85 -2.54
CA LEU A 114 8.66 0.15 -1.64
C LEU A 114 9.15 -0.52 -0.37
N ALA A 115 10.40 -0.24 0.02
CA ALA A 115 10.95 -0.55 1.33
C ALA A 115 10.94 0.70 2.22
N LEU A 116 10.15 0.66 3.29
CA LEU A 116 9.95 1.75 4.24
C LEU A 116 10.61 1.45 5.57
N LYS A 117 11.26 2.44 6.17
CA LYS A 117 11.79 2.36 7.53
C LYS A 117 11.15 3.43 8.38
N PHE A 118 10.69 3.08 9.58
CA PHE A 118 10.02 3.99 10.51
C PHE A 118 10.86 4.28 11.76
#